data_AF-A0A6G3XAE7-F1
#
_entry.id   AF-A0A6G3XAE7-F1
#
_cell.length_a   1.000
_cell.length_b   1.000
_cell.length_c   1.000
_cell.angle_alpha   90.00
_cell.angle_beta   90.00
_cell.angle_gamma   90.00
#
_symmetry.space_group_name_H-M   'P 1'
#
loop_
_entity.id
_entity.type
_entity.pdbx_description
1 polymer ?
#
loop_
_entity_poly.entity_id
_entity_poly.type
_entity_poly.pdbx_seq_one_letter_code
_entity_poly.pdbx_strand_id
1 'polypeptide(L)'
;DGKHLWGTLSGTCQPYGLTSGDIALAAVDCRKRPSDDDVGDEEVRRIDPATGRTVWSYQVKKGWKVDRFYSVDPPVVSLRQGELNEKWAIAFLNPDGTYRSQPVPGKEDFEVQ
;
A
#
# COMPACT_ATOMS: atom_id res chain seq x y z
N ASP A 1 18.90 8.80 17.14
CA ASP A 1 20.38 8.81 17.08
C ASP A 1 20.93 8.36 15.72
N GLY A 2 20.08 8.05 14.72
CA GLY A 2 20.54 7.55 13.42
C GLY A 2 21.00 6.08 13.45
N LYS A 3 20.72 5.36 14.56
CA LYS A 3 21.03 3.94 14.67
C LYS A 3 20.28 3.14 13.61
N HIS A 4 21.00 2.30 12.90
CA HIS A 4 20.43 1.31 12.01
C HIS A 4 19.62 0.29 12.82
N LEU A 5 18.32 0.17 12.54
CA LEU A 5 17.44 -0.74 13.26
C LEU A 5 17.27 -2.08 12.53
N TRP A 6 17.08 -2.03 11.21
CA TRP A 6 16.85 -3.20 10.36
C TRP A 6 17.17 -2.86 8.90
N GLY A 7 17.49 -3.89 8.11
CA GLY A 7 17.88 -3.77 6.70
C GLY A 7 16.73 -4.06 5.75
N THR A 8 16.90 -5.02 4.83
CA THR A 8 15.85 -5.42 3.90
C THR A 8 14.70 -6.11 4.64
N LEU A 9 13.46 -5.82 4.22
CA LEU A 9 12.29 -6.56 4.68
C LEU A 9 12.43 -8.04 4.25
N SER A 10 12.07 -8.97 5.13
CA SER A 10 12.11 -10.39 4.81
C SER A 10 11.01 -10.77 3.80
N GLY A 11 11.33 -11.66 2.87
CA GLY A 11 10.37 -12.19 1.89
C GLY A 11 10.67 -11.72 0.46
N THR A 12 9.77 -12.05 -0.47
CA THR A 12 9.90 -11.66 -1.88
C THR A 12 9.48 -10.22 -2.14
N CYS A 13 8.62 -9.68 -1.29
CA CYS A 13 8.07 -8.33 -1.47
C CYS A 13 9.07 -7.23 -1.12
N GLN A 14 9.29 -6.30 -2.05
CA GLN A 14 10.20 -5.19 -1.88
C GLN A 14 9.44 -3.90 -1.56
N PRO A 15 9.80 -3.17 -0.50
CA PRO A 15 9.20 -1.86 -0.24
C PRO A 15 9.70 -0.84 -1.27
N TYR A 16 8.79 0.00 -1.74
CA TYR A 16 9.11 1.12 -2.62
C TYR A 16 8.61 2.47 -2.09
N GLY A 17 7.79 2.46 -1.04
CA GLY A 17 7.35 3.66 -0.34
C GLY A 17 7.16 3.39 1.15
N LEU A 18 7.55 4.34 2.00
CA LEU A 18 7.38 4.27 3.45
C LEU A 18 6.82 5.59 3.98
N THR A 19 5.98 5.49 5.01
CA THR A 19 5.52 6.62 5.82
C THR A 19 5.42 6.21 7.29
N SER A 20 5.40 7.18 8.19
CA SER A 20 5.35 6.94 9.63
C SER A 20 4.61 8.05 10.37
N GLY A 21 4.11 7.72 11.55
CA GLY A 21 3.45 8.59 12.53
C GLY A 21 3.21 7.75 13.79
N ASP A 22 1.96 7.66 14.25
CA ASP A 22 1.58 6.73 15.33
C ASP A 22 1.76 5.25 14.94
N ILE A 23 1.70 4.97 13.63
CA ILE A 23 2.11 3.68 13.04
C ILE A 23 3.03 3.92 11.83
N ALA A 24 3.81 2.91 11.46
CA ALA A 24 4.59 2.90 10.23
C ALA A 24 3.89 2.05 9.16
N LEU A 25 3.77 2.60 7.95
CA LEU A 25 3.19 1.93 6.79
C LEU A 25 4.23 1.84 5.66
N ALA A 26 4.18 0.75 4.91
CA ALA A 26 4.98 0.53 3.71
C ALA A 26 4.09 0.12 2.53
N ALA A 27 4.37 0.68 1.36
CA ALA A 27 3.91 0.17 0.08
C ALA A 27 4.95 -0.83 -0.42
N VAL A 28 4.53 -2.06 -0.70
CA VAL A 28 5.42 -3.12 -1.16
C VAL A 28 4.92 -3.72 -2.47
N ASP A 29 5.87 -4.09 -3.32
CA ASP A 29 5.66 -4.83 -4.55
C ASP A 29 6.10 -6.28 -4.33
N CYS A 30 5.16 -7.22 -4.45
CA CYS A 30 5.31 -8.64 -4.19
C CYS A 30 5.56 -9.49 -5.44
N ARG A 31 5.66 -8.86 -6.62
CA ARG A 31 5.85 -9.58 -7.89
C ARG A 31 7.06 -10.51 -7.85
N LYS A 32 6.89 -11.72 -8.38
CA LYS A 32 7.95 -12.74 -8.43
C LYS A 32 9.05 -12.40 -9.43
N ARG A 33 8.74 -11.70 -10.53
CA ARG A 33 9.70 -11.17 -11.50
C ARG A 33 9.25 -9.83 -12.10
N PRO A 34 10.18 -8.91 -12.45
CA PRO A 34 9.84 -7.65 -13.12
C PRO A 34 9.19 -7.81 -14.50
N SER A 35 9.40 -8.97 -15.16
CA SER A 35 8.92 -9.31 -16.50
C SER A 35 7.54 -9.98 -16.52
N ASP A 36 6.95 -10.25 -15.36
CA ASP A 36 5.62 -10.87 -15.34
C ASP A 36 4.59 -9.79 -15.70
N ASP A 37 3.78 -10.07 -16.72
CA ASP A 37 2.59 -9.29 -17.11
C ASP A 37 1.51 -9.26 -16.00
N ASP A 38 1.80 -9.82 -14.83
CA ASP A 38 1.02 -9.66 -13.61
C ASP A 38 1.15 -8.22 -13.10
N VAL A 39 0.33 -7.36 -13.69
CA VAL A 39 0.12 -5.99 -13.23
C VAL A 39 -0.39 -6.05 -11.78
N GLY A 40 0.38 -5.52 -10.83
CA GLY A 40 -0.06 -5.17 -9.48
C GLY A 40 -0.29 -6.35 -8.53
N ASP A 41 0.79 -6.96 -8.04
CA ASP A 41 0.81 -7.74 -6.79
C ASP A 41 1.39 -6.84 -5.69
N GLU A 42 0.59 -5.92 -5.19
CA GLU A 42 1.03 -4.91 -4.23
C GLU A 42 0.29 -5.00 -2.91
N GLU A 43 0.98 -4.64 -1.83
CA GLU A 43 0.39 -4.60 -0.50
C GLU A 43 0.67 -3.27 0.19
N VAL A 44 -0.29 -2.84 1.01
CA VAL A 44 -0.02 -1.90 2.11
C VAL A 44 0.28 -2.72 3.35
N ARG A 45 1.42 -2.49 3.98
CA ARG A 45 1.81 -3.17 5.22
C ARG A 45 1.93 -2.19 6.36
N ARG A 46 1.36 -2.51 7.51
CA ARG A 46 1.85 -1.94 8.76
C ARG A 46 3.11 -2.69 9.16
N ILE A 47 4.16 -1.94 9.48
CA ILE A 47 5.42 -2.49 9.98
C ILE A 47 5.69 -1.99 11.39
N ASP A 48 6.36 -2.81 12.17
CA ASP A 48 6.98 -2.36 13.43
C ASP A 48 8.23 -1.54 13.08
N PRO A 49 8.28 -0.23 13.39
CA PRO A 49 9.41 0.63 13.04
C PRO A 49 10.71 0.22 13.73
N ALA A 50 10.66 -0.53 14.85
CA ALA A 50 11.85 -1.00 15.56
C ALA A 50 12.47 -2.25 14.92
N THR A 51 11.66 -3.09 14.27
CA THR A 51 12.11 -4.40 13.76
C THR A 51 11.95 -4.60 12.26
N GLY A 52 11.17 -3.74 11.59
CA GLY A 52 10.78 -3.87 10.19
C GLY A 52 9.77 -4.99 9.93
N ARG A 53 9.32 -5.71 10.96
CA ARG A 53 8.40 -6.84 10.78
C ARG A 53 7.00 -6.37 10.41
N THR A 54 6.38 -7.08 9.49
CA THR A 54 4.95 -6.88 9.15
C THR A 54 4.08 -7.19 10.36
N VAL A 55 3.21 -6.26 10.73
CA VAL A 55 2.15 -6.43 11.73
C VAL A 55 0.87 -6.94 11.06
N TRP A 56 0.47 -6.29 9.97
CA TRP A 56 -0.62 -6.71 9.09
C TRP A 56 -0.35 -6.26 7.66
N SER A 57 -1.05 -6.89 6.71
CA SER A 57 -1.06 -6.47 5.30
C SER A 57 -2.47 -6.33 4.76
N TYR A 58 -2.64 -5.37 3.85
CA TYR A 58 -3.81 -5.19 3.01
C TYR A 58 -3.39 -5.46 1.57
N GLN A 59 -4.01 -6.46 0.95
CA GLN A 59 -3.79 -6.79 -0.46
C GLN A 59 -4.48 -5.76 -1.34
N VAL A 60 -3.71 -5.08 -2.19
CA VAL A 60 -4.27 -4.18 -3.18
C VAL A 60 -4.92 -5.02 -4.29
N LYS A 61 -6.03 -4.52 -4.84
CA LYS A 61 -6.71 -5.19 -5.95
C LYS A 61 -5.73 -5.43 -7.10
N LYS A 62 -5.74 -6.64 -7.67
CA LYS A 62 -4.88 -6.98 -8.81
C LYS A 62 -4.99 -5.94 -9.93
N GLY A 63 -3.86 -5.50 -10.47
CA GLY A 63 -3.78 -4.47 -11.50
C GLY A 63 -3.75 -3.03 -10.97
N TRP A 64 -3.91 -2.84 -9.66
CA TRP A 64 -3.77 -1.54 -8.99
C TRP A 64 -2.45 -1.45 -8.25
N LYS A 65 -2.00 -0.21 -8.05
CA LYS A 65 -0.76 0.11 -7.34
C LYS A 65 -1.00 1.14 -6.27
N VAL A 66 -0.25 1.07 -5.17
CA VAL A 66 -0.21 2.15 -4.18
C VAL A 66 0.45 3.37 -4.81
N ASP A 67 -0.24 4.50 -4.74
CA ASP A 67 0.25 5.77 -5.24
C ASP A 67 0.76 6.64 -4.09
N ARG A 68 -0.09 6.91 -3.09
CA ARG A 68 0.29 7.76 -1.95
C ARG A 68 -0.45 7.39 -0.67
N PHE A 69 0.21 7.61 0.46
CA PHE A 69 -0.44 7.62 1.77
C PHE A 69 -0.89 9.04 2.12
N TYR A 70 -2.15 9.21 2.50
CA TYR A 70 -2.72 10.50 2.95
C TYR A 70 -2.88 10.59 4.47
N SER A 71 -3.05 9.45 5.14
CA SER A 71 -3.12 9.35 6.59
C SER A 71 -2.60 7.98 7.03
N VAL A 72 -2.03 7.92 8.23
CA VAL A 72 -1.60 6.66 8.87
C VAL A 72 -2.55 6.22 9.99
N ASP A 73 -3.35 7.12 10.57
CA ASP A 73 -4.35 6.78 11.57
C ASP A 73 -5.66 7.60 11.39
N PRO A 74 -6.76 6.99 10.93
CA PRO A 74 -6.79 5.67 10.28
C PRO A 74 -6.05 5.70 8.94
N PRO A 75 -5.58 4.55 8.41
CA PRO A 75 -4.89 4.53 7.12
C PRO A 75 -5.79 4.97 5.96
N VAL A 76 -5.28 5.92 5.17
CA VAL A 76 -5.91 6.39 3.92
C VAL A 76 -4.88 6.33 2.80
N VAL A 77 -5.20 5.60 1.74
CA VAL A 77 -4.27 5.30 0.65
C VAL A 77 -4.90 5.61 -0.71
N SER A 78 -4.18 6.34 -1.58
CA SER A 78 -4.51 6.38 -3.01
C SER A 78 -3.94 5.19 -3.74
N LEU A 79 -4.75 4.71 -4.68
CA LEU A 79 -4.42 3.64 -5.58
C LEU A 79 -4.56 4.15 -7.02
N ARG A 80 -3.73 3.63 -7.92
CA ARG A 80 -3.81 3.93 -9.36
C ARG A 80 -3.75 2.67 -10.21
N GLN A 81 -4.38 2.72 -11.38
CA GLN A 81 -4.37 1.62 -12.34
C GLN A 81 -4.20 2.14 -13.78
N GLY A 82 -3.35 1.47 -14.55
CA GLY A 82 -3.06 1.80 -15.94
C GLY A 82 -2.09 2.98 -16.08
N GLU A 83 -1.53 3.16 -17.28
CA GLU A 83 -0.72 4.34 -17.65
C GLU A 83 -1.41 5.21 -18.72
N LEU A 84 -2.15 4.58 -19.65
CA LEU A 84 -2.82 5.28 -20.75
C LEU A 84 -4.23 5.76 -20.43
N ASN A 85 -4.94 5.07 -19.52
CA ASN A 85 -6.27 5.42 -19.02
C ASN A 85 -6.22 5.35 -17.50
N GLU A 86 -5.43 6.25 -16.88
CA GLU A 86 -5.18 6.24 -15.45
C GLU A 86 -6.50 6.35 -14.68
N LYS A 87 -6.82 5.28 -13.96
CA LYS A 87 -7.88 5.28 -12.95
C LYS A 87 -7.24 5.52 -11.60
N TRP A 88 -7.97 6.21 -10.73
CA TRP A 88 -7.57 6.39 -9.36
C TRP A 88 -8.67 5.99 -8.39
N ALA A 89 -8.27 5.69 -7.17
CA ALA A 89 -9.18 5.41 -6.08
C ALA A 89 -8.55 5.74 -4.74
N ILE A 90 -9.41 5.84 -3.72
CA ILE A 90 -8.99 6.01 -2.33
C ILE A 90 -9.58 4.86 -1.53
N ALA A 91 -8.73 4.12 -0.82
CA ALA A 91 -9.18 3.14 0.16
C ALA A 91 -8.97 3.69 1.57
N PHE A 92 -10.02 3.61 2.37
CA PHE A 92 -9.95 3.76 3.82
C PHE A 92 -9.79 2.38 4.43
N LEU A 93 -8.80 2.20 5.30
CA LEU A 93 -8.60 0.96 6.04
C LEU A 93 -8.93 1.18 7.51
N ASN A 94 -9.34 0.10 8.18
CA ASN A 94 -9.40 0.06 9.63
C ASN A 94 -7.98 -0.02 10.22
N PRO A 95 -7.79 0.28 11.53
CA PRO A 95 -6.48 0.19 12.19
C PRO A 95 -5.83 -1.22 12.14
N ASP A 96 -6.62 -2.27 11.90
CA ASP A 96 -6.17 -3.65 11.74
C ASP A 96 -5.79 -4.01 10.29
N GLY A 97 -5.88 -3.06 9.36
CA GLY A 97 -5.57 -3.24 7.95
C GLY A 97 -6.71 -3.78 7.10
N THR A 98 -7.87 -4.07 7.68
CA THR A 98 -9.04 -4.50 6.90
C THR A 98 -9.64 -3.33 6.13
N TYR A 99 -10.19 -3.61 4.95
CA TYR A 99 -10.92 -2.61 4.17
C TYR A 99 -12.10 -2.06 4.99
N ARG A 100 -12.21 -0.73 5.03
CA ARG A 100 -13.32 -0.03 5.70
C ARG A 100 -14.35 0.46 4.70
N SER A 101 -13.89 1.28 3.76
CA SER A 101 -14.74 1.92 2.75
C SER A 101 -13.88 2.63 1.71
N GLN A 102 -14.55 3.18 0.70
CA GLN A 102 -13.98 4.08 -0.29
C GLN A 102 -15.00 5.18 -0.58
N PRO A 103 -14.58 6.36 -1.05
CA PRO A 103 -15.49 7.36 -1.58
C PRO A 103 -16.32 6.78 -2.73
N VAL A 104 -17.62 7.06 -2.75
CA VAL A 104 -18.43 6.75 -3.94
C VAL A 104 -18.07 7.77 -5.01
N PRO A 105 -17.66 7.35 -6.21
CA PRO A 105 -17.51 8.24 -7.36
C PRO A 105 -18.79 9.03 -7.59
N GLY A 106 -18.66 10.35 -7.59
CA GLY A 106 -19.76 11.25 -7.97
C GLY A 106 -19.92 11.27 -9.49
N LYS A 107 -19.83 12.47 -10.10
CA LYS A 107 -19.56 12.60 -11.55
C LYS A 107 -18.08 12.38 -11.88
N GLU A 108 -17.29 12.00 -10.89
CA GLU A 108 -15.85 11.81 -10.98
C GLU A 108 -15.57 10.30 -10.95
N ASP A 109 -14.64 9.84 -11.78
CA ASP A 109 -14.33 8.43 -11.92
C ASP A 109 -13.36 7.96 -10.81
N PHE A 110 -13.91 7.55 -9.67
CA PHE A 110 -13.21 6.81 -8.61
C PHE A 110 -13.63 5.34 -8.68
N GLU A 111 -12.75 4.43 -9.05
CA GLU A 111 -13.10 3.00 -9.06
C GLU A 111 -12.20 2.20 -8.14
N VAL A 112 -12.74 1.61 -7.08
CA VAL A 112 -12.22 0.34 -6.53
C VAL A 112 -13.42 -0.59 -6.30
N GLN A 113 -13.22 -1.89 -6.49
CA GLN A 113 -14.15 -2.92 -6.02
C GLN A 113 -13.37 -4.17 -5.66
#